data_AF-A0A4U1F214-F1
#
_entry.id   AF-A0A4U1F214-F1
#
_cell.length_a   1.000
_cell.length_b   1.000
_cell.length_c   1.000
_cell.angle_alpha   90.00
_cell.angle_beta   90.00
_cell.angle_gamma   90.00
#
_symmetry.space_group_name_H-M   'P 1'
#
loop_
_entity.id
_entity.type
_entity.pdbx_description
1 polymer ?
#
loop_
_entity_poly.entity_id
_entity_poly.type
_entity_poly.pdbx_seq_one_letter_code
_entity_poly.pdbx_strand_id
1 'polypeptide(L)'
;CQAANKTCPTDYIWNNHICRCLAQQDFIFSSNVGDDGFHNICGPNKELDEETCQCVCRGGLWPSSCGPHKELDRNSCQCVCKNKLFPNSCAANREFDENTCQCVCKRTCPRNQPLNPGKCACECTETPQKCFLKGKKFQHQTCRRPCTNRVKHCEQGLSFSEEVCRCVPSYWKRPHMN
;
A
#
# COMPACT_ATOMS: atom_id res chain seq x y z
N CYS A 1 46.19 -16.50 -24.54
CA CYS A 1 47.15 -16.60 -25.66
C CYS A 1 48.56 -16.28 -25.18
N GLN A 2 49.53 -17.15 -25.43
CA GLN A 2 50.94 -16.84 -25.14
C GLN A 2 51.44 -15.88 -26.22
N ALA A 3 51.73 -14.64 -25.82
CA ALA A 3 52.04 -13.56 -26.75
C ALA A 3 53.32 -13.84 -27.55
N ALA A 4 53.22 -13.75 -28.88
CA ALA A 4 54.33 -13.45 -29.77
C ALA A 4 53.76 -13.03 -31.13
N ASN A 5 53.95 -11.77 -31.51
CA ASN A 5 53.88 -11.22 -32.87
C ASN A 5 52.98 -11.99 -33.86
N LYS A 6 51.67 -11.68 -33.89
CA LYS A 6 50.79 -12.16 -34.95
C LYS A 6 50.20 -10.98 -35.71
N THR A 7 50.77 -10.73 -36.88
CA THR A 7 50.31 -9.74 -37.84
C THR A 7 49.02 -10.25 -38.47
N CYS A 8 47.91 -9.55 -38.26
CA CYS A 8 46.66 -9.83 -38.97
C CYS A 8 46.69 -9.18 -40.37
N PRO A 9 45.93 -9.70 -41.34
CA PRO A 9 45.74 -9.08 -42.66
C PRO A 9 45.18 -7.65 -42.55
N THR A 10 45.35 -6.83 -43.60
CA THR A 10 44.74 -5.49 -43.69
C THR A 10 43.24 -5.57 -43.39
N ASP A 11 42.74 -4.68 -42.53
CA ASP A 11 41.37 -4.62 -41.99
C ASP A 11 41.00 -5.67 -40.91
N TYR A 12 41.97 -6.41 -40.37
CA TYR A 12 41.77 -7.32 -39.25
C TYR A 12 42.63 -6.96 -38.03
N ILE A 13 42.04 -7.07 -36.84
CA ILE A 13 42.69 -6.77 -35.55
C ILE A 13 42.75 -8.06 -34.72
N TRP A 14 43.89 -8.32 -34.09
CA TRP A 14 44.09 -9.48 -33.23
C TRP A 14 43.34 -9.31 -31.90
N ASN A 15 42.47 -10.26 -31.56
CA ASN A 15 41.79 -10.29 -30.27
C ASN A 15 42.47 -11.29 -29.32
N ASN A 16 43.03 -10.78 -28.23
CA ASN A 16 43.75 -11.59 -27.21
C ASN A 16 42.83 -12.47 -26.35
N HIS A 17 41.54 -12.13 -26.24
CA HIS A 17 40.57 -12.88 -25.43
C HIS A 17 40.12 -14.16 -26.12
N ILE A 18 39.90 -14.11 -27.43
CA ILE A 18 39.45 -15.24 -28.26
C ILE A 18 40.56 -15.84 -29.15
N CYS A 19 41.78 -15.29 -29.08
CA CYS A 19 42.95 -15.82 -29.77
C CYS A 19 42.81 -15.93 -31.30
N ARG A 20 42.14 -14.96 -31.95
CA ARG A 20 41.99 -14.89 -33.42
C ARG A 20 41.96 -13.45 -33.95
N CYS A 21 42.25 -13.28 -35.24
CA CYS A 21 42.03 -12.03 -35.96
C CYS A 21 40.52 -11.84 -36.23
N LEU A 22 39.97 -10.67 -35.89
CA LEU A 22 38.60 -10.26 -36.22
C LEU A 22 38.62 -9.09 -37.19
N ALA A 23 37.57 -8.94 -38.00
CA ALA A 23 37.47 -7.80 -38.91
C ALA A 23 37.30 -6.51 -38.09
N GLN A 24 37.86 -5.40 -38.57
CA GLN A 24 37.82 -4.12 -37.87
C GLN A 24 36.38 -3.61 -37.62
N GLN A 25 35.41 -4.06 -38.43
CA GLN A 25 33.98 -3.80 -38.22
C GLN A 25 33.41 -4.48 -36.97
N ASP A 26 34.02 -5.59 -36.52
CA ASP A 26 33.63 -6.26 -35.27
C ASP A 26 34.16 -5.52 -34.02
N PHE A 27 35.20 -4.68 -34.18
CA PHE A 27 35.76 -3.87 -33.10
C PHE A 27 35.04 -2.53 -32.89
N ILE A 28 34.23 -2.08 -33.85
CA ILE A 28 33.42 -0.84 -33.71
C ILE A 28 32.40 -1.00 -32.57
N PHE A 29 32.05 -2.23 -32.19
CA PHE A 29 31.20 -2.51 -31.04
C PHE A 29 31.94 -2.52 -29.69
N SER A 30 33.27 -2.42 -29.66
CA SER A 30 34.04 -2.72 -28.44
C SER A 30 34.97 -1.60 -27.92
N SER A 31 35.05 -0.44 -28.58
CA SER A 31 35.99 0.62 -28.17
C SER A 31 35.40 2.01 -27.91
N ASN A 32 34.08 2.13 -27.75
CA ASN A 32 33.44 3.38 -27.27
C ASN A 32 32.42 3.10 -26.16
N VAL A 33 32.84 2.41 -25.10
CA VAL A 33 32.06 2.35 -23.87
C VAL A 33 32.97 2.74 -22.72
N GLY A 34 33.17 4.05 -22.56
CA GLY A 34 33.45 4.56 -21.24
C GLY A 34 32.24 4.26 -20.38
N ASP A 35 32.39 3.35 -19.40
CA ASP A 35 31.69 3.25 -18.11
C ASP A 35 30.13 3.24 -18.06
N ASP A 36 29.43 3.42 -19.18
CA ASP A 36 27.98 3.72 -19.22
C ASP A 36 27.20 2.79 -20.18
N GLY A 37 27.86 1.81 -20.79
CA GLY A 37 27.27 0.97 -21.86
C GLY A 37 26.77 -0.40 -21.43
N PHE A 38 27.07 -0.88 -20.21
CA PHE A 38 26.44 -2.09 -19.68
C PHE A 38 24.96 -1.87 -19.33
N HIS A 39 24.53 -0.61 -19.19
CA HIS A 39 23.13 -0.25 -19.00
C HIS A 39 22.24 -0.41 -20.25
N ASN A 40 22.83 -0.65 -21.44
CA ASN A 40 22.06 -0.73 -22.69
C ASN A 40 21.64 -2.16 -23.09
N ILE A 41 22.14 -3.21 -22.43
CA ILE A 41 21.81 -4.61 -22.80
C ILE A 41 20.47 -5.04 -22.17
N CYS A 42 20.22 -4.62 -20.93
CA CYS A 42 19.08 -5.07 -20.15
C CYS A 42 17.94 -4.04 -20.02
N GLY A 43 18.13 -2.83 -20.55
CA GLY A 43 17.17 -1.74 -20.43
C GLY A 43 17.23 -1.02 -19.07
N PRO A 44 16.45 0.05 -18.90
CA PRO A 44 16.46 0.87 -17.68
C PRO A 44 16.03 0.06 -16.44
N ASN A 45 16.65 0.36 -15.29
CA ASN A 45 16.41 -0.27 -13.98
C ASN A 45 16.76 -1.76 -13.87
N LYS A 46 17.51 -2.29 -14.84
CA LYS A 46 17.95 -3.67 -14.88
C LYS A 46 19.46 -3.76 -14.97
N GLU A 47 20.01 -4.83 -14.41
CA GLU A 47 21.43 -5.17 -14.46
C GLU A 47 21.61 -6.57 -15.02
N LEU A 48 22.71 -6.80 -15.74
CA LEU A 48 23.06 -8.11 -16.24
C LEU A 48 23.73 -8.88 -15.10
N ASP A 49 23.10 -9.98 -14.68
CA ASP A 49 23.69 -10.94 -13.78
C ASP A 49 24.79 -11.70 -14.53
N GLU A 50 26.05 -11.54 -14.14
CA GLU A 50 27.21 -12.09 -14.86
C GLU A 50 27.30 -13.62 -14.76
N GLU A 51 26.73 -14.23 -13.72
CA GLU A 51 26.76 -15.69 -13.51
C GLU A 51 25.71 -16.41 -14.35
N THR A 52 24.51 -15.84 -14.46
CA THR A 52 23.39 -16.42 -15.21
C THR A 52 23.22 -15.82 -16.60
N CYS A 53 23.94 -14.73 -16.91
CA CYS A 53 23.75 -13.89 -18.10
C CYS A 53 22.29 -13.43 -18.29
N GLN A 54 21.57 -13.16 -17.19
CA GLN A 54 20.18 -12.72 -17.22
C GLN A 54 20.02 -11.27 -16.78
N CYS A 55 19.06 -10.57 -17.38
CA CYS A 55 18.70 -9.21 -16.98
C CYS A 55 17.80 -9.21 -15.74
N VAL A 56 18.39 -8.93 -14.58
CA VAL A 56 17.72 -8.86 -13.28
C VAL A 56 17.45 -7.42 -12.86
N CYS A 57 16.61 -7.22 -11.85
CA CYS A 57 16.29 -5.89 -11.36
C CYS A 57 17.43 -5.33 -10.50
N ARG A 58 17.81 -4.08 -10.77
CA ARG A 58 18.98 -3.43 -10.14
C ARG A 58 18.83 -3.41 -8.62
N GLY A 59 19.90 -3.78 -7.90
CA GLY A 59 19.97 -3.66 -6.45
C GLY A 59 19.42 -4.88 -5.69
N GLY A 60 19.44 -6.07 -6.30
CA GLY A 60 19.01 -7.29 -5.62
C GLY A 60 17.54 -7.25 -5.22
N LEU A 61 16.69 -6.62 -6.02
CA LEU A 61 15.24 -6.72 -5.84
C LEU A 61 14.83 -8.13 -6.27
N TRP A 62 14.64 -8.99 -5.28
CA TRP A 62 14.10 -10.34 -5.46
C TRP A 62 12.59 -10.33 -5.18
N PRO A 63 11.84 -11.34 -5.65
CA PRO A 63 10.43 -11.49 -5.29
C PRO A 63 10.20 -11.50 -3.77
N SER A 64 11.17 -11.98 -3.00
CA SER A 64 11.19 -11.99 -1.53
C SER A 64 11.44 -10.62 -0.90
N SER A 65 11.99 -9.67 -1.64
CA SER A 65 12.22 -8.28 -1.17
C SER A 65 10.92 -7.48 -1.14
N CYS A 66 9.89 -7.91 -1.88
CA CYS A 66 8.57 -7.29 -1.83
C CYS A 66 7.79 -7.83 -0.62
N GLY A 67 7.14 -6.93 0.14
CA GLY A 67 6.33 -7.29 1.30
C GLY A 67 5.20 -8.28 1.00
N PRO A 68 4.52 -8.86 2.02
CA PRO A 68 3.63 -10.01 1.88
C PRO A 68 2.51 -9.85 0.83
N HIS A 69 2.02 -8.63 0.62
CA HIS A 69 0.93 -8.31 -0.31
C HIS A 69 1.38 -7.82 -1.69
N LYS A 70 2.70 -7.67 -1.88
CA LYS A 70 3.30 -7.18 -3.11
C LYS A 70 4.10 -8.29 -3.80
N GLU A 71 4.28 -8.15 -5.09
CA GLU A 71 5.11 -9.00 -5.94
C GLU A 71 5.98 -8.12 -6.83
N LEU A 72 7.16 -8.61 -7.18
CA LEU A 72 8.06 -7.87 -8.06
C LEU A 72 7.58 -8.00 -9.50
N ASP A 73 7.16 -6.90 -10.10
CA ASP A 73 6.94 -6.84 -11.54
C ASP A 73 8.30 -6.83 -12.24
N ARG A 74 8.59 -7.93 -12.95
CA ARG A 74 9.89 -8.13 -13.60
C ARG A 74 10.15 -7.15 -14.73
N ASN A 75 9.14 -6.50 -15.30
CA ASN A 75 9.34 -5.60 -16.44
C ASN A 75 9.74 -4.20 -15.97
N SER A 76 9.03 -3.68 -14.97
CA SER A 76 9.25 -2.36 -14.36
C SER A 76 10.24 -2.37 -13.20
N CYS A 77 10.55 -3.55 -12.65
CA CYS A 77 11.35 -3.71 -11.44
C CYS A 77 10.76 -3.00 -10.22
N GLN A 78 9.44 -3.01 -10.09
CA GLN A 78 8.71 -2.40 -8.98
C GLN A 78 7.89 -3.44 -8.22
N CYS A 79 7.73 -3.25 -6.90
CA CYS A 79 6.85 -4.08 -6.09
C CYS A 79 5.39 -3.64 -6.29
N VAL A 80 4.64 -4.40 -7.08
CA VAL A 80 3.23 -4.16 -7.37
C VAL A 80 2.33 -5.04 -6.51
N CYS A 81 1.07 -4.66 -6.36
CA CYS A 81 0.12 -5.45 -5.57
C CYS A 81 -0.32 -6.73 -6.30
N LYS A 82 -0.24 -7.89 -5.62
CA LYS A 82 -0.61 -9.21 -6.18
C LYS A 82 -2.03 -9.25 -6.75
N ASN A 83 -2.94 -8.53 -6.10
CA ASN A 83 -4.35 -8.47 -6.51
C ASN A 83 -4.60 -7.58 -7.73
N LYS A 84 -3.54 -6.97 -8.31
CA LYS A 84 -3.62 -5.99 -9.42
C LYS A 84 -4.67 -4.90 -9.20
N LEU A 85 -4.96 -4.61 -7.92
CA LEU A 85 -5.80 -3.50 -7.52
C LEU A 85 -5.01 -2.22 -7.69
N PHE A 86 -5.59 -1.29 -8.43
CA PHE A 86 -5.02 0.03 -8.67
C PHE A 86 -5.68 1.07 -7.75
N PRO A 87 -5.01 2.19 -7.43
CA PRO A 87 -5.60 3.24 -6.60
C PRO A 87 -6.99 3.71 -7.10
N ASN A 88 -7.17 3.76 -8.42
CA ASN A 88 -8.41 4.20 -9.05
C ASN A 88 -9.51 3.13 -9.10
N SER A 89 -9.23 1.89 -8.67
CA SER A 89 -10.20 0.81 -8.64
C SER A 89 -11.07 0.82 -7.38
N CYS A 90 -10.70 1.60 -6.36
CA CYS A 90 -11.46 1.69 -5.13
C CYS A 90 -12.76 2.48 -5.32
N ALA A 91 -13.85 1.97 -4.77
CA ALA A 91 -15.15 2.64 -4.78
C ALA A 91 -15.12 3.99 -4.04
N ALA A 92 -16.04 4.88 -4.38
CA ALA A 92 -16.17 6.19 -3.73
C ALA A 92 -16.16 6.07 -2.19
N ASN A 93 -15.38 6.93 -1.54
CA ASN A 93 -15.13 6.95 -0.08
C ASN A 93 -14.19 5.86 0.47
N ARG A 94 -13.62 5.01 -0.38
CA ARG A 94 -12.51 4.12 -0.02
C ARG A 94 -11.21 4.67 -0.55
N GLU A 95 -10.15 4.50 0.21
CA GLU A 95 -8.80 4.88 -0.16
C GLU A 95 -7.97 3.61 -0.34
N PHE A 96 -7.10 3.60 -1.33
CA PHE A 96 -6.20 2.48 -1.55
C PHE A 96 -5.06 2.54 -0.54
N ASP A 97 -4.92 1.49 0.25
CA ASP A 97 -3.79 1.29 1.14
C ASP A 97 -2.70 0.53 0.38
N GLU A 98 -1.59 1.21 0.11
CA GLU A 98 -0.50 0.68 -0.70
C GLU A 98 0.27 -0.47 -0.02
N ASN A 99 0.26 -0.52 1.32
CA ASN A 99 0.99 -1.51 2.11
C ASN A 99 0.23 -2.85 2.14
N THR A 100 -1.08 -2.78 2.30
CA THR A 100 -1.97 -3.96 2.36
C THR A 100 -2.55 -4.33 0.99
N CYS A 101 -2.42 -3.45 0.00
CA CYS A 101 -3.00 -3.61 -1.33
C CYS A 101 -4.53 -3.78 -1.30
N GLN A 102 -5.19 -3.04 -0.41
CA GLN A 102 -6.63 -3.12 -0.17
C GLN A 102 -7.29 -1.75 -0.16
N CYS A 103 -8.58 -1.71 -0.52
CA CYS A 103 -9.40 -0.49 -0.43
C CYS A 103 -9.96 -0.35 1.00
N VAL A 104 -9.36 0.53 1.79
CA VAL A 104 -9.72 0.78 3.18
C VAL A 104 -10.63 2.00 3.31
N CYS A 105 -11.46 2.00 4.36
CA CYS A 105 -12.36 3.11 4.65
C CYS A 105 -11.71 4.14 5.56
N LYS A 106 -11.07 5.18 4.99
CA LYS A 106 -10.48 6.27 5.77
C LYS A 106 -11.45 7.43 6.01
N ARG A 107 -12.67 7.11 6.46
CA ARG A 107 -13.68 8.13 6.76
C ARG A 107 -13.71 8.42 8.26
N THR A 108 -13.43 9.66 8.63
CA THR A 108 -13.60 10.14 10.00
C THR A 108 -15.08 10.34 10.27
N CYS A 109 -15.64 9.52 11.15
CA CYS A 109 -17.03 9.65 11.57
C CYS A 109 -17.17 10.41 12.89
N PRO A 110 -18.27 11.15 13.09
CA PRO A 110 -18.55 11.79 14.37
C PRO A 110 -18.75 10.73 15.46
N ARG A 111 -18.43 11.06 16.71
CA ARG A 111 -18.43 10.14 17.87
C ARG A 111 -19.71 9.33 18.06
N ASN A 112 -20.85 9.82 17.55
CA ASN A 112 -22.16 9.18 17.70
C ASN A 112 -22.57 8.31 16.49
N GLN A 113 -21.75 8.23 15.43
CA GLN A 113 -21.99 7.40 14.25
C GLN A 113 -20.77 6.53 13.99
N PRO A 114 -20.75 5.26 14.43
CA PRO A 114 -19.67 4.37 14.04
C PRO A 114 -19.60 4.19 12.52
N LEU A 115 -18.38 4.03 12.02
CA LEU A 115 -18.13 3.72 10.62
C LEU A 115 -18.52 2.26 10.35
N ASN A 116 -19.44 2.03 9.42
CA ASN A 116 -19.69 0.69 8.90
C ASN A 116 -18.63 0.33 7.85
N PRO A 117 -17.79 -0.72 8.06
CA PRO A 117 -16.71 -1.08 7.16
C PRO A 117 -17.20 -1.66 5.81
N GLY A 118 -18.40 -2.25 5.76
CA GLY A 118 -18.97 -2.80 4.52
C GLY A 118 -19.44 -1.72 3.55
N LYS A 119 -20.15 -0.71 4.07
CA LYS A 119 -20.70 0.41 3.29
C LYS A 119 -19.79 1.63 3.25
N CYS A 120 -18.72 1.62 4.04
CA CYS A 120 -17.82 2.75 4.20
C CYS A 120 -18.54 4.03 4.63
N ALA A 121 -19.60 3.91 5.44
CA ALA A 121 -20.50 5.01 5.79
C ALA A 121 -20.72 5.11 7.30
N CYS A 122 -20.78 6.35 7.79
CA CYS A 122 -21.11 6.64 9.18
C CYS A 122 -22.62 6.40 9.35
N GLU A 123 -22.99 5.38 10.11
CA GLU A 123 -24.39 5.07 10.38
C GLU A 123 -24.64 5.00 11.89
N CYS A 124 -25.82 5.43 12.32
CA CYS A 124 -26.23 5.31 13.71
C CYS A 124 -26.46 3.82 14.05
N THR A 125 -26.04 3.37 15.23
CA THR A 125 -26.32 2.01 15.73
C THR A 125 -27.81 1.75 15.97
N GLU A 126 -28.58 2.79 16.30
CA GLU A 126 -30.04 2.73 16.38
C GLU A 126 -30.68 3.22 15.08
N THR A 127 -31.63 2.44 14.55
CA THR A 127 -32.43 2.82 13.39
C THR A 127 -33.75 3.48 13.83
N PRO A 128 -34.32 4.38 13.02
CA PRO A 128 -35.60 5.01 13.32
C PRO A 128 -36.72 3.97 13.49
N GLN A 129 -36.67 2.85 12.77
CA GLN A 129 -37.62 1.73 12.92
C GLN A 129 -37.49 1.03 14.27
N LYS A 130 -36.28 0.71 14.73
CA LYS A 130 -36.06 0.16 16.10
C LYS A 130 -36.49 1.14 17.18
N CYS A 131 -36.33 2.44 16.93
CA CYS A 131 -36.78 3.49 17.84
C CYS A 131 -38.32 3.63 17.84
N PHE A 132 -38.95 3.54 16.68
CA PHE A 132 -40.41 3.60 16.49
C PHE A 132 -41.13 2.39 17.09
N LEU A 133 -40.59 1.17 16.91
CA LEU A 133 -41.11 -0.05 17.55
C LEU A 133 -41.04 0.01 19.08
N LYS A 134 -40.13 0.84 19.64
CA LYS A 134 -40.05 1.15 21.07
C LYS A 134 -40.93 2.35 21.46
N GLY A 135 -41.76 2.87 20.55
CA GLY A 135 -42.70 3.98 20.78
C GLY A 135 -42.06 5.36 20.89
N LYS A 136 -40.90 5.62 20.25
CA LYS A 136 -40.14 6.87 20.46
C LYS A 136 -39.67 7.54 19.18
N LYS A 137 -39.44 8.86 19.27
CA LYS A 137 -38.96 9.72 18.17
C LYS A 137 -37.43 9.68 18.07
N PHE A 138 -36.91 9.30 16.92
CA PHE A 138 -35.48 9.22 16.63
C PHE A 138 -34.91 10.60 16.29
N GLN A 139 -33.86 11.04 17.00
CA GLN A 139 -33.11 12.24 16.64
C GLN A 139 -31.96 11.89 15.70
N HIS A 140 -32.14 12.22 14.42
CA HIS A 140 -31.14 11.96 13.37
C HIS A 140 -29.82 12.70 13.60
N GLN A 141 -29.84 13.88 14.24
CA GLN A 141 -28.64 14.71 14.43
C GLN A 141 -27.67 14.16 15.49
N THR A 142 -28.17 13.53 16.54
CA THR A 142 -27.34 13.03 17.64
C THR A 142 -27.18 11.51 17.59
N CYS A 143 -27.93 10.78 16.75
CA CYS A 143 -28.01 9.32 16.77
C CYS A 143 -28.27 8.76 18.18
N ARG A 144 -28.90 9.55 19.04
CA ARG A 144 -29.11 9.24 20.44
C ARG A 144 -30.58 9.27 20.78
N ARG A 145 -30.93 8.51 21.80
CA ARG A 145 -32.23 8.55 22.47
C ARG A 145 -32.27 9.83 23.31
N PRO A 146 -33.12 10.82 23.02
CA PRO A 146 -33.41 11.83 24.02
C PRO A 146 -34.08 11.14 25.21
N CYS A 147 -33.53 11.30 26.41
CA CYS A 147 -34.16 10.79 27.62
C CYS A 147 -35.49 11.53 27.81
N THR A 148 -36.60 10.84 27.53
CA THR A 148 -37.96 11.41 27.59
C THR A 148 -38.32 11.91 29.00
N ASN A 149 -37.69 11.34 30.03
CA ASN A 149 -37.87 11.74 31.43
C ASN A 149 -36.50 12.09 32.01
N ARG A 150 -35.97 13.28 31.68
CA ARG A 150 -34.84 13.84 32.45
C ARG A 150 -35.36 14.11 33.86
N VAL A 151 -35.04 13.23 34.80
CA VAL A 151 -35.34 13.47 36.20
C VAL A 151 -34.49 14.66 36.63
N LYS A 152 -35.13 15.78 37.00
CA LYS A 152 -34.43 17.03 37.36
C LYS A 152 -33.53 16.87 38.59
N HIS A 153 -33.84 15.90 39.45
CA HIS A 153 -33.09 15.62 40.67
C HIS A 153 -33.05 14.11 40.92
N CYS A 154 -31.84 13.53 40.98
CA CYS A 154 -31.65 12.17 41.48
C CYS A 154 -31.49 12.22 43.01
N GLU A 155 -31.85 11.15 43.72
CA GLU A 155 -31.61 11.07 45.17
C GLU A 155 -30.12 11.20 45.51
N GLN A 156 -29.84 11.55 46.76
CA GLN A 156 -28.49 11.82 47.25
C GLN A 156 -27.59 10.58 47.06
N GLY A 157 -26.49 10.72 46.32
CA GLY A 157 -25.59 9.60 45.96
C GLY A 157 -25.87 8.95 44.60
N LEU A 158 -26.95 9.33 43.91
CA LEU A 158 -27.23 8.96 42.54
C LEU A 158 -26.91 10.12 41.58
N SER A 159 -26.51 9.78 40.37
CA SER A 159 -26.30 10.70 39.26
C SER A 159 -27.11 10.25 38.06
N PHE A 160 -27.70 11.20 37.34
CA PHE A 160 -28.37 10.89 36.07
C PHE A 160 -27.33 10.47 35.03
N SER A 161 -27.46 9.26 34.47
CA SER A 161 -26.67 8.81 33.33
C SER A 161 -27.46 8.98 32.04
N GLU A 162 -26.91 9.74 31.10
CA GLU A 162 -27.48 9.90 29.75
C GLU A 162 -27.35 8.63 28.90
N GLU A 163 -26.52 7.67 29.31
CA GLU A 163 -26.32 6.40 28.60
C GLU A 163 -27.47 5.42 28.88
N VAL A 164 -28.00 5.42 30.10
CA VAL A 164 -29.10 4.54 30.53
C VAL A 164 -30.41 5.29 30.83
N CYS A 165 -30.42 6.62 30.70
CA CYS A 165 -31.56 7.51 30.99
C CYS A 165 -32.22 7.27 32.36
N ARG A 166 -31.41 6.99 33.39
CA ARG A 166 -31.86 6.78 34.77
C ARG A 166 -30.82 7.26 35.77
N CYS A 167 -31.25 7.46 37.00
CA CYS A 167 -30.36 7.71 38.13
C CYS A 167 -29.58 6.41 38.43
N VAL A 168 -28.26 6.49 38.35
CA VAL A 168 -27.33 5.40 38.69
C VAL A 168 -26.41 5.87 39.82
N PRO A 169 -25.78 4.97 40.58
CA PRO A 169 -24.84 5.37 41.62
C PRO A 169 -23.72 6.27 41.06
N SER A 170 -23.39 7.34 41.77
CA SER A 170 -22.41 8.35 41.31
C SER A 170 -21.03 7.76 41.00
N TYR A 171 -20.64 6.70 41.71
CA TYR A 171 -19.38 5.97 41.48
C TYR A 171 -19.35 5.13 40.18
N TRP A 172 -20.48 4.97 39.47
CA TRP A 172 -20.51 4.33 38.15
C TRP A 172 -20.17 5.29 37.01
N LYS A 173 -20.13 6.60 37.27
CA LYS A 173 -19.65 7.55 36.27
C LYS A 173 -18.18 7.27 36.01
N ARG A 174 -17.87 6.75 34.81
CA ARG A 174 -16.48 6.71 34.34
C ARG A 174 -15.95 8.15 34.34
N PRO A 175 -14.77 8.42 34.91
CA PRO A 175 -14.15 9.72 34.76
C PRO A 175 -14.02 10.01 33.26
N HIS A 176 -14.60 11.12 32.81
CA HIS A 176 -14.29 11.69 31.51
C HIS A 176 -12.80 12.02 31.55
N MET A 177 -11.96 11.15 30.96
CA MET A 177 -10.61 11.55 30.59
C MET A 177 -10.77 12.63 29.52
N ASN A 178 -10.38 13.83 29.90
CA ASN A 178 -10.33 15.01 29.04
C ASN A 178 -9.14 14.90 28.09
#